data_AF-A0A3P3XSD0-F1
#
_entry.id   AF-A0A3P3XSD0-F1
#
_cell.length_a   1.000
_cell.length_b   1.000
_cell.length_c   1.000
_cell.angle_alpha   90.00
_cell.angle_beta   90.00
_cell.angle_gamma   90.00
#
_symmetry.space_group_name_H-M   'P 1'
#
loop_
_entity.id
_entity.type
_entity.pdbx_description
1 polymer ?
#
loop_
_entity_poly.entity_id
_entity_poly.type
_entity_poly.pdbx_seq_one_letter_code
_entity_poly.pdbx_strand_id
1 'polypeptide(L)'
;MQRESSGRTQPPSQRETSGQERVYSEDPSTSRARADFSAKSSVRAVKLVLAYDGSDFSGWQRQKNGRSVQEELEKALAKMHGHEIRVTGAGRTDAGVHAMGQVAGFYTDIKSIAADRFVFALNKLMPRDVRVLSSEEAPPDFHARFDASLRRYRYFLLCGGTPDPFALRYAHSLSYYPRVAVLNAMAAVVLGEHDFSTFASAQDASESRSRHISESIFFFERERLVYQVAGNAFLWRQVRSLVGTFLELERIAESSAHGEALMREMLESRDRGRAGTTAPACGLFLWNVEYGERIHGHTRRRGGAEGSGGRRSESSESKDTRARTTEAEPNPASGGSRLVPGLGWIDEGE
;
A
#
# COMPACT_ATOMS: atom_id res chain seq x y z
N MET A 1 10.23 104.62 -41.64
CA MET A 1 8.76 104.69 -41.83
C MET A 1 8.20 103.41 -41.25
N GLN A 2 7.52 103.48 -40.09
CA GLN A 2 6.05 103.55 -39.99
C GLN A 2 5.41 102.25 -40.53
N ARG A 3 4.44 101.59 -39.90
CA ARG A 3 3.60 101.81 -38.71
C ARG A 3 2.80 100.51 -38.56
N GLU A 4 2.35 100.24 -37.34
CA GLU A 4 0.99 99.75 -36.98
C GLU A 4 0.52 98.37 -37.51
N SER A 5 0.25 97.43 -36.59
CA SER A 5 -1.09 97.09 -36.05
C SER A 5 -1.81 96.06 -36.96
N SER A 6 -2.61 95.10 -36.53
CA SER A 6 -3.41 94.85 -35.33
C SER A 6 -3.88 93.38 -35.44
N GLY A 7 -3.99 92.63 -34.35
CA GLY A 7 -5.31 92.30 -33.77
C GLY A 7 -5.46 90.79 -33.55
N ARG A 8 -5.20 90.32 -32.32
CA ARG A 8 -6.14 89.66 -31.38
C ARG A 8 -6.92 88.44 -31.91
N THR A 9 -6.65 87.26 -31.36
CA THR A 9 -7.52 86.56 -30.36
C THR A 9 -6.82 85.32 -29.76
N GLN A 10 -7.03 85.08 -28.47
CA GLN A 10 -6.59 83.94 -27.63
C GLN A 10 -7.84 83.07 -27.30
N PRO A 11 -7.78 81.93 -26.55
CA PRO A 11 -6.77 80.85 -26.36
C PRO A 11 -7.53 79.45 -26.40
N PRO A 12 -7.19 78.33 -25.71
CA PRO A 12 -6.00 77.93 -24.94
C PRO A 12 -5.44 76.50 -25.20
N SER A 13 -4.17 76.34 -24.80
CA SER A 13 -3.49 75.17 -24.22
C SER A 13 -3.89 73.74 -24.64
N GLN A 14 -2.97 73.06 -25.33
CA GLN A 14 -2.67 71.64 -25.07
C GLN A 14 -1.15 71.42 -25.14
N ARG A 15 -0.61 70.76 -24.11
CA ARG A 15 0.79 70.36 -23.97
C ARG A 15 1.00 69.04 -24.72
N GLU A 16 1.90 69.02 -25.70
CA GLU A 16 2.47 67.79 -26.23
C GLU A 16 3.69 67.40 -25.38
N THR A 17 3.66 66.19 -24.81
CA THR A 17 4.83 65.51 -24.26
C THR A 17 4.94 64.16 -24.99
N SER A 18 5.87 64.03 -25.92
CA SER A 18 6.26 62.75 -26.50
C SER A 18 7.13 61.99 -25.51
N GLY A 19 6.64 60.82 -25.10
CA GLY A 19 7.27 59.93 -24.13
C GLY A 19 8.42 59.12 -24.73
N GLN A 20 9.49 59.00 -23.95
CA GLN A 20 10.53 57.99 -24.12
C GLN A 20 9.97 56.60 -23.83
N GLU A 21 10.11 55.67 -24.77
CA GLU A 21 9.92 54.23 -24.54
C GLU A 21 11.02 53.71 -23.60
N ARG A 22 10.63 53.24 -22.41
CA ARG A 22 11.48 52.45 -21.53
C ARG A 22 11.38 50.98 -21.93
N VAL A 23 12.50 50.45 -22.40
CA VAL A 23 12.75 49.00 -22.49
C VAL A 23 12.72 48.43 -21.07
N TYR A 24 11.72 47.61 -20.75
CA TYR A 24 11.72 46.83 -19.52
C TYR A 24 12.71 45.67 -19.69
N SER A 25 13.80 45.70 -18.93
CA SER A 25 14.71 44.57 -18.77
C SER A 25 14.00 43.47 -17.97
N GLU A 26 13.88 42.27 -18.54
CA GLU A 26 13.41 41.10 -17.80
C GLU A 26 14.38 40.76 -16.66
N ASP A 27 13.84 40.62 -15.45
CA ASP A 27 14.60 40.26 -14.25
C ASP A 27 15.06 38.78 -14.33
N PRO A 28 16.37 38.49 -14.30
CA PRO A 28 16.93 37.13 -14.33
C PRO A 28 16.44 36.21 -13.20
N SER A 29 15.84 36.76 -12.15
CA SER A 29 15.29 36.00 -11.02
C SER A 29 14.01 35.21 -11.40
N THR A 30 13.24 35.71 -12.37
CA THR A 30 11.98 35.06 -12.81
C THR A 30 12.20 33.93 -13.81
N SER A 31 13.30 33.93 -14.57
CA SER A 31 13.64 32.84 -15.48
C SER A 31 14.14 31.59 -14.74
N ARG A 32 14.87 31.75 -13.62
CA ARG A 32 15.26 30.65 -12.74
C ARG A 32 14.08 30.03 -12.01
N ALA A 33 13.13 30.83 -11.51
CA ALA A 33 11.92 30.31 -10.86
C ALA A 33 10.99 29.55 -11.84
N ARG A 34 10.92 29.97 -13.11
CA ARG A 34 10.22 29.23 -14.17
C ARG A 34 10.96 27.98 -14.62
N ALA A 35 12.29 27.99 -14.62
CA ALA A 35 13.11 26.79 -14.88
C ALA A 35 13.00 25.77 -13.73
N ASP A 36 12.94 26.21 -12.47
CA ASP A 36 12.78 25.35 -11.29
C ASP A 36 11.37 24.77 -11.16
N PHE A 37 10.34 25.46 -11.66
CA PHE A 37 8.98 24.88 -11.78
C PHE A 37 8.82 23.96 -13.00
N SER A 38 9.62 24.14 -14.06
CA SER A 38 9.65 23.25 -15.22
C SER A 38 10.38 21.93 -14.91
N ALA A 39 11.37 21.95 -14.00
CA ALA A 39 12.16 20.78 -13.62
C ALA A 39 11.39 19.71 -12.81
N LYS A 40 10.23 20.03 -12.22
CA LYS A 40 9.35 19.04 -11.56
C LYS A 40 8.50 18.21 -12.53
N SER A 41 8.66 18.40 -13.84
CA SER A 41 7.84 17.77 -14.89
C SER A 41 8.53 16.58 -15.60
N SER A 42 9.72 16.13 -15.17
CA SER A 42 10.45 15.08 -15.90
C SER A 42 10.32 13.66 -15.33
N VAL A 43 9.79 13.49 -14.12
CA VAL A 43 9.66 12.18 -13.48
C VAL A 43 8.21 11.72 -13.44
N ARG A 44 7.98 10.44 -13.75
CA ARG A 44 6.67 9.80 -13.70
C ARG A 44 6.69 8.60 -12.76
N ALA A 45 5.55 8.32 -12.12
CA ALA A 45 5.42 7.22 -11.20
C ALA A 45 5.10 5.92 -11.96
N VAL A 46 5.80 4.84 -11.61
CA VAL A 46 5.55 3.50 -12.15
C VAL A 46 5.21 2.57 -11.00
N LYS A 47 4.10 1.84 -11.15
CA LYS A 47 3.69 0.76 -10.26
C LYS A 47 4.11 -0.58 -10.87
N LEU A 48 4.69 -1.44 -10.04
CA LEU A 48 5.11 -2.80 -10.39
C LEU A 48 4.35 -3.80 -9.54
N VAL A 49 3.95 -4.92 -10.12
CA VAL A 49 3.57 -6.13 -9.39
C VAL A 49 4.72 -7.13 -9.49
N LEU A 50 5.14 -7.70 -8.36
CA LEU A 50 6.24 -8.64 -8.26
C LEU A 50 5.82 -9.93 -7.56
N ALA A 51 6.36 -11.04 -8.04
CA ALA A 51 6.43 -12.31 -7.32
C ALA A 51 7.87 -12.62 -6.94
N TYR A 52 8.07 -13.29 -5.80
CA TYR A 52 9.38 -13.78 -5.39
C TYR A 52 9.30 -14.99 -4.48
N ASP A 53 10.30 -15.86 -4.64
CA ASP A 53 10.64 -16.88 -3.67
C ASP A 53 11.50 -16.26 -2.57
N GLY A 54 10.93 -16.07 -1.39
CA GLY A 54 11.60 -15.42 -0.25
C GLY A 54 12.62 -16.27 0.49
N SER A 55 12.79 -17.55 0.15
CA SER A 55 13.58 -18.51 0.94
C SER A 55 15.02 -18.04 1.21
N ASP A 56 15.66 -17.47 0.18
CA ASP A 56 17.06 -17.05 0.20
C ASP A 56 17.23 -15.53 0.41
N PHE A 57 16.17 -14.86 0.88
CA PHE A 57 16.15 -13.43 1.17
C PHE A 57 15.97 -13.17 2.67
N SER A 58 16.64 -12.12 3.16
CA SER A 58 16.42 -11.55 4.49
C SER A 58 15.17 -10.65 4.56
N GLY A 59 14.19 -10.95 3.70
CA GLY A 59 12.92 -10.25 3.55
C GLY A 59 12.91 -9.21 2.44
N TRP A 60 11.84 -8.41 2.40
CA TRP A 60 11.68 -7.34 1.41
C TRP A 60 12.69 -6.21 1.60
N GLN A 61 12.71 -5.63 2.80
CA GLN A 61 13.40 -4.36 3.08
C GLN A 61 14.92 -4.53 2.99
N ARG A 62 15.61 -3.58 2.36
CA ARG A 62 17.08 -3.50 2.38
C ARG A 62 17.61 -3.44 3.82
N GLN A 63 18.61 -4.27 4.12
CA GLN A 63 19.27 -4.38 5.42
C GLN A 63 20.79 -4.52 5.21
N LYS A 64 21.59 -4.25 6.24
CA LYS A 64 23.07 -4.32 6.13
C LYS A 64 23.61 -5.74 5.96
N ASN A 65 22.90 -6.74 6.50
CA ASN A 65 23.47 -8.07 6.76
C ASN A 65 22.80 -9.18 5.94
N GLY A 66 22.23 -8.88 4.78
CA GLY A 66 21.62 -9.91 3.95
C GLY A 66 20.98 -9.40 2.68
N ARG A 67 20.88 -10.29 1.70
CA ARG A 67 20.24 -10.03 0.41
C ARG A 67 18.76 -9.76 0.61
N SER A 68 18.23 -8.67 0.03
CA SER A 68 16.81 -8.34 0.09
C SER A 68 16.19 -8.13 -1.29
N VAL A 69 14.88 -8.33 -1.39
CA VAL A 69 14.16 -8.15 -2.68
C VAL A 69 14.21 -6.68 -3.13
N GLN A 70 14.04 -5.74 -2.19
CA GLN A 70 14.14 -4.31 -2.48
C GLN A 70 15.50 -3.95 -3.06
N GLU A 71 16.59 -4.47 -2.48
CA GLU A 71 17.94 -4.14 -2.94
C GLU A 71 18.20 -4.66 -4.36
N GLU A 72 17.75 -5.88 -4.67
CA GLU A 72 17.89 -6.43 -6.02
C GLU A 72 17.10 -5.63 -7.06
N LEU A 73 15.90 -5.17 -6.70
CA LEU A 73 15.10 -4.30 -7.55
C LEU A 73 15.75 -2.92 -7.74
N GLU A 74 16.26 -2.30 -6.68
CA GLU A 74 16.97 -1.01 -6.74
C GLU A 74 18.25 -1.11 -7.56
N LYS A 75 19.01 -2.22 -7.47
CA LYS A 75 20.18 -2.48 -8.32
C LYS A 75 19.82 -2.58 -9.80
N ALA A 76 18.75 -3.31 -10.13
CA ALA A 76 18.28 -3.44 -11.52
C ALA A 76 17.83 -2.09 -12.08
N LEU A 77 17.05 -1.32 -11.31
CA LEU A 77 16.63 0.02 -11.68
C LEU A 77 17.83 0.95 -11.84
N ALA A 78 18.79 0.94 -10.91
CA ALA A 78 19.97 1.79 -11.00
C ALA A 78 20.81 1.50 -12.24
N LYS A 79 20.93 0.22 -12.63
CA LYS A 79 21.59 -0.16 -13.88
C LYS A 79 20.87 0.36 -15.12
N MET A 80 19.55 0.43 -15.10
CA MET A 80 18.75 0.99 -16.21
C MET A 80 18.86 2.52 -16.30
N HIS A 81 18.88 3.20 -15.15
CA HIS A 81 18.83 4.67 -15.08
C HIS A 81 20.22 5.32 -15.08
N GLY A 82 21.28 4.58 -14.73
CA GLY A 82 22.63 5.11 -14.57
C GLY A 82 22.85 5.85 -13.24
N HIS A 83 21.85 5.89 -12.36
CA HIS A 83 21.92 6.45 -11.01
C HIS A 83 20.97 5.72 -10.06
N GLU A 84 21.09 5.95 -8.76
CA GLU A 84 20.23 5.30 -7.78
C GLU A 84 18.74 5.66 -7.97
N ILE A 85 17.87 4.65 -7.85
CA ILE A 85 16.42 4.78 -7.83
C ILE A 85 15.93 4.15 -6.52
N ARG A 86 15.09 4.90 -5.78
CA ARG A 86 14.46 4.39 -4.57
C ARG A 86 13.12 3.75 -4.89
N VAL A 87 12.84 2.65 -4.20
CA VAL A 87 11.57 1.94 -4.34
C VAL A 87 10.79 1.98 -3.03
N THR A 88 9.47 2.15 -3.14
CA THR A 88 8.53 1.95 -2.04
C THR A 88 7.77 0.64 -2.24
N GLY A 89 7.71 -0.22 -1.22
CA GLY A 89 6.89 -1.45 -1.24
C GLY A 89 5.55 -1.25 -0.56
N ALA A 90 4.54 -2.01 -0.98
CA ALA A 90 3.19 -1.95 -0.40
C ALA A 90 3.10 -2.54 1.01
N GLY A 91 3.94 -3.53 1.30
CA GLY A 91 4.14 -4.13 2.61
C GLY A 91 5.55 -4.69 2.74
N ARG A 92 6.01 -4.87 3.98
CA ARG A 92 7.24 -5.61 4.25
C ARG A 92 6.89 -7.09 4.42
N THR A 93 7.75 -7.96 3.90
CA THR A 93 7.76 -9.40 4.20
C THR A 93 9.01 -9.72 5.02
N ASP A 94 8.86 -10.64 5.98
CA ASP A 94 9.97 -11.13 6.79
C ASP A 94 10.92 -12.01 5.95
N ALA A 95 12.10 -12.31 6.49
CA ALA A 95 12.99 -13.32 5.92
C ALA A 95 12.27 -14.66 5.74
N GLY A 96 12.45 -15.28 4.58
CA GLY A 96 11.79 -16.54 4.22
C GLY A 96 10.32 -16.45 3.79
N VAL A 97 9.69 -15.26 3.84
CA VAL A 97 8.30 -15.08 3.39
C VAL A 97 8.26 -14.80 1.90
N HIS A 98 7.36 -15.45 1.18
CA HIS A 98 7.22 -15.33 -0.28
C HIS A 98 6.21 -14.25 -0.68
N ALA A 99 6.14 -13.92 -1.96
CA ALA A 99 5.04 -13.14 -2.51
C ALA A 99 4.63 -13.61 -3.90
N MET A 100 3.33 -13.62 -4.15
CA MET A 100 2.74 -13.81 -5.49
C MET A 100 2.35 -12.47 -6.13
N GLY A 101 2.15 -11.42 -5.32
CA GLY A 101 1.66 -10.13 -5.80
C GLY A 101 2.07 -8.98 -4.87
N GLN A 102 3.35 -8.88 -4.54
CA GLN A 102 3.90 -7.68 -3.90
C GLN A 102 3.79 -6.51 -4.87
N VAL A 103 3.47 -5.32 -4.35
CA VAL A 103 3.44 -4.11 -5.18
C VAL A 103 4.54 -3.17 -4.77
N ALA A 104 5.20 -2.57 -5.77
CA ALA A 104 6.25 -1.58 -5.59
C ALA A 104 6.01 -0.36 -6.46
N GLY A 105 6.38 0.81 -5.97
CA GLY A 105 6.31 2.08 -6.70
C GLY A 105 7.68 2.76 -6.74
N PHE A 106 8.03 3.34 -7.89
CA PHE A 106 9.23 4.16 -8.06
C PHE A 106 8.95 5.30 -9.04
N TYR A 107 9.85 6.29 -9.06
CA TYR A 107 9.82 7.41 -9.99
C TYR A 107 10.92 7.23 -11.03
N THR A 108 10.57 7.39 -12.31
CA THR A 108 11.50 7.26 -13.44
C THR A 108 11.59 8.58 -14.19
N ASP A 109 12.81 8.98 -14.56
CA ASP A 109 13.10 10.06 -15.50
C ASP A 109 13.31 9.56 -16.95
N ILE A 110 13.40 8.24 -17.14
CA ILE A 110 13.46 7.62 -18.48
C ILE A 110 12.12 7.82 -19.20
N LYS A 111 12.11 8.70 -20.19
CA LYS A 111 10.94 9.01 -21.04
C LYS A 111 10.70 8.00 -22.16
N SER A 112 11.76 7.33 -22.62
CA SER A 112 11.72 6.48 -23.82
C SER A 112 11.17 5.07 -23.59
N ILE A 113 11.12 4.61 -22.34
CA ILE A 113 10.56 3.29 -21.99
C ILE A 113 9.10 3.50 -21.60
N ALA A 114 8.15 2.89 -22.28
CA ALA A 114 6.74 2.92 -21.84
C ALA A 114 6.54 2.16 -20.51
N ALA A 115 5.55 2.54 -19.70
CA ALA A 115 5.41 2.00 -18.34
C ALA A 115 5.22 0.48 -18.30
N ASP A 116 4.47 -0.08 -19.25
CA ASP A 116 4.25 -1.53 -19.47
C ASP A 116 5.51 -2.28 -19.91
N ARG A 117 6.54 -1.57 -20.38
CA ARG A 117 7.80 -2.17 -20.86
C ARG A 117 8.85 -2.36 -19.77
N PHE A 118 8.64 -1.81 -18.58
CA PHE A 118 9.53 -2.06 -17.45
C PHE A 118 9.58 -3.53 -17.04
N VAL A 119 8.49 -4.29 -17.19
CA VAL A 119 8.46 -5.75 -16.98
C VAL A 119 9.59 -6.45 -17.74
N PHE A 120 9.71 -6.20 -19.05
CA PHE A 120 10.70 -6.87 -19.89
C PHE A 120 12.12 -6.42 -19.57
N ALA A 121 12.32 -5.13 -19.31
CA ALA A 121 13.64 -4.59 -19.01
C ALA A 121 14.15 -5.08 -17.64
N LEU A 122 13.31 -5.03 -16.62
CA LEU A 122 13.65 -5.47 -15.26
C LEU A 122 13.89 -6.98 -15.21
N ASN A 123 13.03 -7.80 -15.80
CA ASN A 123 13.20 -9.26 -15.75
C ASN A 123 14.49 -9.77 -16.43
N LYS A 124 15.10 -8.99 -17.33
CA LYS A 124 16.44 -9.30 -17.88
C LYS A 124 17.58 -9.07 -16.88
N LEU A 125 17.36 -8.20 -15.90
CA LEU A 125 18.36 -7.79 -14.90
C LEU A 125 18.12 -8.46 -13.53
N MET A 126 16.89 -8.83 -13.23
CA MET A 126 16.50 -9.41 -11.94
C MET A 126 16.92 -10.88 -11.81
N PRO A 127 17.32 -11.32 -10.59
CA PRO A 127 17.65 -12.72 -10.32
C PRO A 127 16.43 -13.63 -10.48
N ARG A 128 16.64 -14.94 -10.67
CA ARG A 128 15.56 -15.89 -11.06
C ARG A 128 14.43 -16.04 -10.05
N ASP A 129 14.74 -15.80 -8.79
CA ASP A 129 13.85 -15.89 -7.64
C ASP A 129 13.01 -14.62 -7.43
N VAL A 130 13.13 -13.60 -8.28
CA VAL A 130 12.27 -12.40 -8.30
C VAL A 130 11.81 -12.09 -9.72
N ARG A 131 10.51 -11.89 -9.91
CA ARG A 131 9.90 -11.61 -11.21
C ARG A 131 8.94 -10.45 -11.12
N VAL A 132 9.10 -9.48 -12.03
CA VAL A 132 8.10 -8.45 -12.30
C VAL A 132 7.02 -9.09 -13.17
N LEU A 133 5.79 -9.09 -12.69
CA LEU A 133 4.63 -9.69 -13.36
C LEU A 133 3.93 -8.66 -14.27
N SER A 134 3.80 -7.43 -13.79
CA SER A 134 3.22 -6.32 -14.55
C SER A 134 3.85 -4.99 -14.13
N SER A 135 3.74 -4.01 -15.01
CA SER A 135 4.14 -2.64 -14.75
C SER A 135 3.17 -1.68 -15.43
N GLU A 136 2.84 -0.59 -14.77
CA GLU A 136 1.94 0.42 -15.33
C GLU A 136 2.27 1.82 -14.79
N GLU A 137 1.77 2.83 -15.50
CA GLU A 137 1.89 4.20 -15.06
C GLU A 137 0.94 4.44 -13.88
N ALA A 138 1.45 5.09 -12.84
CA ALA A 138 0.68 5.40 -11.64
C ALA A 138 0.47 6.92 -11.54
N PRO A 139 -0.53 7.37 -10.74
CA PRO A 139 -0.68 8.78 -10.42
C PRO A 139 0.63 9.40 -9.91
N PRO A 140 0.92 10.69 -10.21
CA PRO A 140 2.18 11.33 -9.81
C PRO A 140 2.46 11.36 -8.31
N ASP A 141 1.44 11.17 -7.49
CA ASP A 141 1.51 11.17 -6.03
C ASP A 141 1.30 9.77 -5.43
N PHE A 142 1.38 8.72 -6.25
CA PHE A 142 1.20 7.33 -5.84
C PHE A 142 2.22 6.90 -4.79
N HIS A 143 1.73 6.22 -3.77
CA HIS A 143 2.52 5.59 -2.73
C HIS A 143 2.08 4.15 -2.51
N ALA A 144 2.93 3.18 -2.89
CA ALA A 144 2.61 1.76 -2.84
C ALA A 144 2.07 1.28 -1.48
N ARG A 145 2.65 1.77 -0.37
CA ARG A 145 2.16 1.50 0.99
C ARG A 145 0.89 2.26 1.37
N PHE A 146 0.87 3.58 1.24
CA PHE A 146 -0.18 4.40 1.84
C PHE A 146 -1.44 4.50 0.99
N ASP A 147 -1.41 4.07 -0.28
CA ASP A 147 -2.60 4.06 -1.13
C ASP A 147 -3.27 2.67 -1.19
N ALA A 148 -2.57 1.61 -0.80
CA ALA A 148 -3.15 0.28 -0.77
C ALA A 148 -4.36 0.22 0.19
N SER A 149 -5.46 -0.34 -0.30
CA SER A 149 -6.73 -0.49 0.41
C SER A 149 -6.80 -1.83 1.14
N LEU A 150 -6.19 -2.88 0.58
CA LEU A 150 -6.22 -4.22 1.14
C LEU A 150 -4.94 -4.99 0.84
N ARG A 151 -4.51 -5.82 1.80
CA ARG A 151 -3.47 -6.83 1.60
C ARG A 151 -4.08 -8.18 1.90
N ARG A 152 -3.75 -9.16 1.08
CA ARG A 152 -4.16 -10.54 1.26
C ARG A 152 -2.95 -11.42 1.45
N TYR A 153 -3.00 -12.28 2.45
CA TYR A 153 -2.00 -13.31 2.69
C TYR A 153 -2.63 -14.69 2.57
N ARG A 154 -1.82 -15.65 2.12
CA ARG A 154 -2.12 -17.08 2.23
C ARG A 154 -1.02 -17.76 3.02
N TYR A 155 -1.40 -18.65 3.92
CA TYR A 155 -0.50 -19.52 4.65
C TYR A 155 -0.79 -20.97 4.29
N PHE A 156 0.20 -21.67 3.72
CA PHE A 156 0.04 -23.05 3.24
C PHE A 156 0.57 -24.05 4.27
N LEU A 157 -0.25 -25.07 4.53
CA LEU A 157 0.01 -26.15 5.47
C LEU A 157 -0.07 -27.50 4.73
N LEU A 158 0.91 -28.37 4.99
CA LEU A 158 0.87 -29.79 4.63
C LEU A 158 0.41 -30.56 5.87
N CYS A 159 -0.68 -31.29 5.77
CA CYS A 159 -1.30 -31.95 6.92
C CYS A 159 -1.10 -33.46 6.87
N GLY A 160 -0.53 -34.02 7.93
CA GLY A 160 -0.32 -35.46 8.07
C GLY A 160 0.76 -36.02 7.15
N GLY A 161 1.06 -37.31 7.34
CA GLY A 161 2.00 -38.06 6.51
C GLY A 161 3.45 -37.54 6.53
N THR A 162 4.24 -38.05 5.60
CA THR A 162 5.60 -37.56 5.33
C THR A 162 5.52 -36.51 4.21
N PRO A 163 5.90 -35.25 4.47
CA PRO A 163 5.80 -34.21 3.45
C PRO A 163 6.80 -34.46 2.32
N ASP A 164 6.38 -34.13 1.10
CA ASP A 164 7.30 -34.04 -0.04
C ASP A 164 8.38 -32.97 0.25
N PRO A 165 9.69 -33.30 0.20
CA PRO A 165 10.76 -32.33 0.40
C PRO A 165 10.68 -31.12 -0.54
N PHE A 166 10.11 -31.26 -1.75
CA PHE A 166 9.94 -30.13 -2.68
C PHE A 166 8.83 -29.16 -2.26
N ALA A 167 7.89 -29.60 -1.42
CA ALA A 167 6.80 -28.76 -0.91
C ALA A 167 7.18 -27.99 0.35
N LEU A 168 8.16 -28.47 1.13
CA LEU A 168 8.59 -27.87 2.40
C LEU A 168 9.15 -26.45 2.27
N ARG A 169 9.65 -26.09 1.07
CA ARG A 169 10.10 -24.72 0.78
C ARG A 169 8.95 -23.72 0.74
N TYR A 170 7.72 -24.18 0.52
CA TYR A 170 6.54 -23.35 0.22
C TYR A 170 5.34 -23.65 1.12
N ALA A 171 5.51 -24.47 2.16
CA ALA A 171 4.46 -24.84 3.09
C ALA A 171 5.04 -25.29 4.43
N HIS A 172 4.27 -25.10 5.51
CA HIS A 172 4.61 -25.62 6.83
C HIS A 172 3.97 -27.00 7.03
N SER A 173 4.78 -27.99 7.42
CA SER A 173 4.28 -29.34 7.68
C SER A 173 3.73 -29.50 9.10
N LEU A 174 2.56 -30.09 9.20
CA LEU A 174 1.93 -30.57 10.42
C LEU A 174 1.93 -32.11 10.41
N SER A 175 2.26 -32.74 11.52
CA SER A 175 2.23 -34.21 11.66
C SER A 175 0.81 -34.79 11.79
N TYR A 176 -0.22 -33.94 11.77
CA TYR A 176 -1.62 -34.29 11.99
C TYR A 176 -2.55 -33.49 11.06
N TYR A 177 -3.81 -33.91 11.00
CA TYR A 177 -4.89 -33.17 10.33
C TYR A 177 -5.64 -32.34 11.37
N PRO A 178 -5.58 -30.99 11.32
CA PRO A 178 -6.27 -30.14 12.27
C PRO A 178 -7.79 -30.11 11.98
N ARG A 179 -8.58 -29.85 13.02
CA ARG A 179 -10.03 -29.70 12.89
C ARG A 179 -10.39 -28.35 12.28
N VAL A 180 -10.60 -28.34 10.96
CA VAL A 180 -10.92 -27.12 10.20
C VAL A 180 -12.14 -26.37 10.74
N ALA A 181 -13.16 -27.08 11.25
CA ALA A 181 -14.32 -26.44 11.86
C ALA A 181 -13.98 -25.63 13.14
N VAL A 182 -12.97 -26.07 13.91
CA VAL A 182 -12.48 -25.35 15.09
C VAL A 182 -11.62 -24.15 14.65
N LEU A 183 -10.73 -24.37 13.67
CA LEU A 183 -9.92 -23.30 13.10
C LEU A 183 -10.78 -22.17 12.53
N ASN A 184 -11.85 -22.49 11.80
CA ASN A 184 -12.75 -21.48 11.23
C ASN A 184 -13.59 -20.76 12.28
N ALA A 185 -13.99 -21.42 13.36
CA ALA A 185 -14.65 -20.75 14.49
C ALA A 185 -13.72 -19.70 15.12
N MET A 186 -12.43 -20.02 15.30
CA MET A 186 -11.43 -19.05 15.79
C MET A 186 -11.11 -17.96 14.76
N ALA A 187 -11.02 -18.31 13.48
CA ALA A 187 -10.77 -17.36 12.40
C ALA A 187 -11.87 -16.31 12.28
N ALA A 188 -13.12 -16.66 12.58
CA ALA A 188 -14.24 -15.72 12.62
C ALA A 188 -14.10 -14.66 13.72
N VAL A 189 -13.45 -14.98 14.85
CA VAL A 189 -13.26 -14.04 15.98
C VAL A 189 -12.43 -12.82 15.58
N VAL A 190 -11.48 -12.99 14.65
CA VAL A 190 -10.57 -11.91 14.25
C VAL A 190 -11.13 -11.01 13.14
N LEU A 191 -12.32 -11.29 12.61
CA LEU A 191 -12.98 -10.46 11.61
C LEU A 191 -13.42 -9.13 12.22
N GLY A 192 -13.31 -8.05 11.44
CA GLY A 192 -13.65 -6.69 11.86
C GLY A 192 -12.44 -5.92 12.40
N GLU A 193 -12.74 -4.87 13.16
CA GLU A 193 -11.76 -3.94 13.73
C GLU A 193 -11.36 -4.38 15.14
N HIS A 194 -10.09 -4.72 15.34
CA HIS A 194 -9.58 -5.17 16.65
C HIS A 194 -8.18 -4.63 16.95
N ASP A 195 -7.86 -4.54 18.24
CA ASP A 195 -6.48 -4.36 18.71
C ASP A 195 -5.73 -5.70 18.60
N PHE A 196 -4.73 -5.77 17.72
CA PHE A 196 -3.94 -6.98 17.49
C PHE A 196 -2.61 -7.00 18.28
N SER A 197 -2.53 -6.28 19.40
CA SER A 197 -1.31 -6.23 20.25
C SER A 197 -0.81 -7.62 20.65
N THR A 198 -1.71 -8.54 21.01
CA THR A 198 -1.39 -9.95 21.32
C THR A 198 -0.57 -10.61 20.21
N PHE A 199 -0.81 -10.27 18.94
CA PHE A 199 -0.23 -10.96 17.79
C PHE A 199 0.95 -10.22 17.14
N ALA A 200 1.22 -8.99 17.59
CA ALA A 200 2.25 -8.15 17.02
C ALA A 200 3.64 -8.45 17.59
N SER A 201 4.69 -8.18 16.81
CA SER A 201 6.04 -8.18 17.35
C SER A 201 6.19 -7.10 18.44
N ALA A 202 7.00 -7.38 19.47
CA ALA A 202 7.34 -6.40 20.50
C ALA A 202 8.07 -5.18 19.91
N GLN A 203 8.82 -5.39 18.82
CA GLN A 203 9.54 -4.34 18.11
C GLN A 203 8.72 -3.68 16.99
N ASP A 204 7.40 -3.93 16.91
CA ASP A 204 6.54 -3.24 15.95
C ASP A 204 6.43 -1.76 16.31
N ALA A 205 6.76 -0.89 15.35
CA ALA A 205 6.77 0.57 15.50
C ALA A 205 5.47 1.25 15.06
N SER A 206 4.40 0.50 14.81
CA SER A 206 3.11 1.06 14.42
C SER A 206 2.50 1.89 15.55
N GLU A 207 2.07 3.11 15.23
CA GLU A 207 1.41 4.02 16.17
C GLU A 207 0.09 3.44 16.70
N SER A 208 -0.69 2.82 15.82
CA SER A 208 -1.92 2.12 16.18
C SER A 208 -1.73 0.61 16.03
N ARG A 209 -2.29 -0.13 17.00
CA ARG A 209 -2.41 -1.59 17.01
C ARG A 209 -3.75 -2.08 16.47
N SER A 210 -4.66 -1.17 16.13
CA SER A 210 -5.95 -1.49 15.52
C SER A 210 -5.78 -1.89 14.06
N ARG A 211 -6.35 -3.02 13.64
CA ARG A 211 -6.44 -3.42 12.23
C ARG A 211 -7.84 -3.89 11.91
N HIS A 212 -8.24 -3.72 10.65
CA HIS A 212 -9.48 -4.26 10.13
C HIS A 212 -9.17 -5.50 9.28
N ILE A 213 -9.69 -6.65 9.68
CA ILE A 213 -9.64 -7.88 8.90
C ILE A 213 -11.01 -8.09 8.24
N SER A 214 -11.06 -8.06 6.91
CA SER A 214 -12.27 -8.29 6.13
C SER A 214 -12.45 -9.76 5.75
N GLU A 215 -11.39 -10.57 5.83
CA GLU A 215 -11.46 -12.00 5.54
C GLU A 215 -10.49 -12.79 6.41
N SER A 216 -10.93 -13.95 6.88
CA SER A 216 -10.16 -14.86 7.73
C SER A 216 -10.78 -16.25 7.66
N ILE A 217 -10.15 -17.16 6.92
CA ILE A 217 -10.74 -18.48 6.64
C ILE A 217 -9.68 -19.55 6.37
N PHE A 218 -9.95 -20.76 6.82
CA PHE A 218 -9.24 -21.99 6.50
C PHE A 218 -10.06 -22.83 5.51
N PHE A 219 -9.41 -23.29 4.45
CA PHE A 219 -10.01 -24.20 3.46
C PHE A 219 -8.95 -25.09 2.84
N PHE A 220 -9.37 -26.24 2.28
CA PHE A 220 -8.48 -27.08 1.50
C PHE A 220 -8.44 -26.60 0.04
N GLU A 221 -7.25 -26.41 -0.48
CA GLU A 221 -6.97 -26.19 -1.89
C GLU A 221 -6.09 -27.33 -2.37
N ARG A 222 -6.68 -28.26 -3.14
CA ARG A 222 -6.06 -29.56 -3.47
C ARG A 222 -5.70 -30.30 -2.17
N GLU A 223 -4.44 -30.68 -1.99
CA GLU A 223 -3.97 -31.45 -0.82
C GLU A 223 -3.39 -30.56 0.30
N ARG A 224 -3.54 -29.23 0.19
CA ARG A 224 -2.98 -28.27 1.16
C ARG A 224 -4.10 -27.61 1.94
N LEU A 225 -3.92 -27.50 3.24
CA LEU A 225 -4.75 -26.62 4.06
C LEU A 225 -4.21 -25.20 3.91
N VAL A 226 -5.09 -24.26 3.56
CA VAL A 226 -4.75 -22.87 3.32
C VAL A 226 -5.48 -22.00 4.33
N TYR A 227 -4.75 -21.17 5.06
CA TYR A 227 -5.31 -20.03 5.77
C TYR A 227 -5.22 -18.79 4.87
N GLN A 228 -6.36 -18.19 4.54
CA GLN A 228 -6.43 -16.93 3.82
C GLN A 228 -6.89 -15.83 4.77
N VAL A 229 -6.17 -14.71 4.76
CA VAL A 229 -6.52 -13.54 5.56
C VAL A 229 -6.35 -12.28 4.72
N ALA A 230 -7.32 -11.38 4.80
CA ALA A 230 -7.29 -10.08 4.13
C ALA A 230 -7.70 -8.96 5.09
N GLY A 231 -7.04 -7.81 4.94
CA GLY A 231 -7.30 -6.66 5.78
C GLY A 231 -6.64 -5.39 5.27
N ASN A 232 -6.97 -4.28 5.92
CA ASN A 232 -6.46 -2.96 5.53
C ASN A 232 -4.92 -2.87 5.68
N ALA A 233 -4.40 -3.43 6.76
CA ALA A 233 -2.98 -3.56 7.06
C ALA A 233 -2.75 -4.69 8.07
N PHE A 234 -1.49 -5.07 8.26
CA PHE A 234 -1.09 -6.04 9.28
C PHE A 234 0.09 -5.49 10.07
N LEU A 235 0.12 -5.79 11.37
CA LEU A 235 1.27 -5.57 12.24
C LEU A 235 2.39 -6.57 11.88
N TRP A 236 3.61 -6.21 12.22
CA TRP A 236 4.79 -7.04 12.05
C TRP A 236 4.59 -8.39 12.75
N ARG A 237 4.76 -9.47 11.97
CA ARG A 237 4.53 -10.88 12.35
C ARG A 237 3.08 -11.28 12.65
N GLN A 238 2.10 -10.38 12.58
CA GLN A 238 0.70 -10.64 12.96
C GLN A 238 0.14 -11.92 12.35
N VAL A 239 0.24 -12.08 11.02
CA VAL A 239 -0.34 -13.26 10.33
C VAL A 239 0.29 -14.57 10.81
N ARG A 240 1.61 -14.60 11.02
CA ARG A 240 2.31 -15.80 11.49
C ARG A 240 2.03 -16.10 12.96
N SER A 241 1.89 -15.06 13.80
CA SER A 241 1.46 -15.21 15.19
C SER A 241 0.03 -15.73 15.29
N LEU A 242 -0.88 -15.25 14.42
CA LEU A 242 -2.26 -15.74 14.32
C LEU A 242 -2.27 -17.23 13.95
N VAL A 243 -1.59 -17.62 12.86
CA VAL A 243 -1.51 -19.03 12.44
C VAL A 243 -0.97 -19.93 13.55
N GLY A 244 0.12 -19.51 14.20
CA GLY A 244 0.69 -20.25 15.33
C GLY A 244 -0.29 -20.43 16.48
N THR A 245 -0.97 -19.35 16.87
CA THR A 245 -1.97 -19.37 17.94
C THR A 245 -3.17 -20.25 17.58
N PHE A 246 -3.69 -20.16 16.35
CA PHE A 246 -4.79 -21.02 15.89
C PHE A 246 -4.42 -22.50 15.98
N LEU A 247 -3.21 -22.88 15.55
CA LEU A 247 -2.77 -24.27 15.58
C LEU A 247 -2.56 -24.79 17.02
N GLU A 248 -2.07 -23.94 17.93
CA GLU A 248 -1.90 -24.33 19.34
C GLU A 248 -3.23 -24.45 20.07
N LEU A 249 -4.13 -23.47 19.90
CA LEU A 249 -5.47 -23.50 20.49
C LEU A 249 -6.34 -24.60 19.91
N GLU A 250 -6.21 -24.87 18.61
CA GLU A 250 -6.92 -25.98 17.97
C GLU A 250 -6.61 -27.29 18.64
N ARG A 251 -5.37 -27.55 19.09
CA ARG A 251 -5.02 -28.83 19.72
C ARG A 251 -5.65 -29.05 21.10
N ILE A 252 -5.97 -27.98 21.83
CA ILE A 252 -6.53 -28.05 23.18
C ILE A 252 -8.05 -27.82 23.20
N ALA A 253 -8.62 -27.26 22.13
CA ALA A 253 -10.04 -26.99 22.06
C ALA A 253 -10.86 -28.30 22.08
N GLU A 254 -11.91 -28.33 22.88
CA GLU A 254 -12.80 -29.49 22.98
C GLU A 254 -13.90 -29.46 21.90
N SER A 255 -14.23 -28.26 21.42
CA SER A 255 -15.26 -28.01 20.41
C SER A 255 -14.98 -26.69 19.68
N SER A 256 -15.74 -26.41 18.60
CA SER A 256 -15.66 -25.11 17.90
C SER A 256 -15.99 -23.94 18.83
N ALA A 257 -16.99 -24.07 19.71
CA ALA A 257 -17.36 -23.02 20.66
C ALA A 257 -16.26 -22.77 21.70
N HIS A 258 -15.60 -23.83 22.18
CA HIS A 258 -14.45 -23.68 23.07
C HIS A 258 -13.28 -23.00 22.36
N GLY A 259 -12.97 -23.39 21.12
CA GLY A 259 -11.95 -22.70 20.31
C GLY A 259 -12.23 -21.21 20.15
N GLU A 260 -13.47 -20.85 19.77
CA GLU A 260 -13.89 -19.45 19.66
C GLU A 260 -13.66 -18.67 20.96
N ALA A 261 -14.07 -19.23 22.11
CA ALA A 261 -13.89 -18.61 23.42
C ALA A 261 -12.40 -18.39 23.75
N LEU A 262 -11.55 -19.39 23.52
CA LEU A 262 -10.10 -19.27 23.73
C LEU A 262 -9.49 -18.17 22.85
N MET A 263 -9.88 -18.10 21.58
CA MET A 263 -9.35 -17.10 20.66
C MET A 263 -9.79 -15.69 21.03
N ARG A 264 -11.04 -15.53 21.47
CA ARG A 264 -11.59 -14.26 21.96
C ARG A 264 -10.81 -13.78 23.18
N GLU A 265 -10.58 -14.65 24.14
CA GLU A 265 -9.80 -14.34 25.34
C GLU A 265 -8.36 -13.89 24.98
N MET A 266 -7.72 -14.58 24.03
CA MET A 266 -6.39 -14.20 23.55
C MET A 266 -6.37 -12.81 22.91
N LEU A 267 -7.32 -12.52 22.03
CA LEU A 267 -7.44 -11.23 21.36
C LEU A 267 -7.70 -10.09 22.36
N GLU A 268 -8.61 -10.30 23.31
CA GLU A 268 -8.99 -9.31 24.31
C GLU A 268 -7.88 -9.04 25.34
N SER A 269 -7.00 -10.02 25.60
CA SER A 269 -5.91 -9.88 26.56
C SER A 269 -4.89 -8.79 26.20
N ARG A 270 -4.71 -8.52 24.90
CA ARG A 270 -3.68 -7.62 24.35
C ARG A 270 -2.25 -7.95 24.83
N ASP A 271 -2.03 -9.16 25.32
CA ASP A 271 -0.76 -9.61 25.89
C ASP A 271 0.00 -10.50 24.91
N ARG A 272 1.11 -9.98 24.39
CA ARG A 272 1.97 -10.71 23.46
C ARG A 272 2.54 -12.01 24.05
N GLY A 273 2.71 -12.09 25.36
CA GLY A 273 3.20 -13.30 26.04
C GLY A 273 2.25 -14.48 25.92
N ARG A 274 0.97 -14.23 25.62
CA ARG A 274 -0.06 -15.26 25.47
C ARG A 274 -0.22 -15.80 24.06
N ALA A 275 0.30 -15.09 23.04
CA ALA A 275 0.25 -15.60 21.67
C ALA A 275 1.08 -16.86 21.51
N GLY A 276 0.58 -17.79 20.69
CA GLY A 276 1.30 -18.99 20.35
C GLY A 276 2.59 -18.72 19.60
N THR A 277 3.37 -19.79 19.41
CA THR A 277 4.64 -19.77 18.70
C THR A 277 4.45 -19.24 17.29
N THR A 278 5.21 -18.23 16.90
CA THR A 278 5.11 -17.64 15.55
C THR A 278 5.38 -18.70 14.48
N ALA A 279 4.40 -18.93 13.60
CA ALA A 279 4.49 -19.95 12.57
C ALA A 279 5.70 -19.72 11.63
N PRO A 280 6.30 -20.79 11.06
CA PRO A 280 7.43 -20.67 10.12
C PRO A 280 7.14 -19.74 8.93
N ALA A 281 8.16 -19.09 8.39
CA ALA A 281 8.00 -18.12 7.31
C ALA A 281 7.67 -18.75 5.94
N CYS A 282 8.20 -19.95 5.68
CA CYS A 282 8.07 -20.65 4.38
C CYS A 282 6.62 -20.96 3.97
N GLY A 283 5.69 -21.01 4.92
CA GLY A 283 4.27 -21.20 4.61
C GLY A 283 3.58 -19.91 4.16
N LEU A 284 4.14 -18.73 4.42
CA LEU A 284 3.45 -17.44 4.23
C LEU A 284 3.77 -16.82 2.86
N PHE A 285 2.71 -16.37 2.19
CA PHE A 285 2.76 -15.65 0.93
C PHE A 285 1.96 -14.36 1.04
N LEU A 286 2.58 -13.22 0.69
CA LEU A 286 1.80 -12.04 0.30
C LEU A 286 1.14 -12.35 -1.06
N TRP A 287 -0.17 -12.57 -1.04
CA TRP A 287 -0.91 -13.07 -2.19
C TRP A 287 -1.18 -11.97 -3.21
N ASN A 288 -1.80 -10.88 -2.77
CA ASN A 288 -2.01 -9.69 -3.59
C ASN A 288 -2.20 -8.44 -2.72
N VAL A 289 -2.06 -7.28 -3.36
CA VAL A 289 -2.35 -5.96 -2.81
C VAL A 289 -3.34 -5.27 -3.72
N GLU A 290 -4.39 -4.70 -3.14
CA GLU A 290 -5.43 -3.99 -3.86
C GLU A 290 -5.34 -2.49 -3.58
N TYR A 291 -5.77 -1.70 -4.56
CA TYR A 291 -5.79 -0.24 -4.54
C TYR A 291 -7.17 0.20 -5.00
N GLY A 292 -7.67 1.31 -4.46
CA GLY A 292 -9.01 1.80 -4.75
C GLY A 292 -9.64 2.44 -3.51
N GLU A 293 -10.97 2.47 -3.50
CA GLU A 293 -11.72 3.03 -2.37
C GLU A 293 -11.43 2.24 -1.09
N ARG A 294 -11.20 2.99 0.00
CA ARG A 294 -10.93 2.40 1.31
C ARG A 294 -12.25 2.16 2.00
N ILE A 295 -12.59 0.89 2.19
CA ILE A 295 -13.79 0.53 2.95
C ILE A 295 -13.55 0.78 4.46
N HIS A 296 -12.31 0.69 4.96
CA HIS A 296 -11.99 0.81 6.39
C HIS A 296 -10.61 1.46 6.67
N GLY A 297 -10.55 2.33 7.69
CA GLY A 297 -9.32 3.02 8.16
C GLY A 297 -9.21 4.49 7.72
N HIS A 298 -8.26 5.22 8.32
CA HIS A 298 -8.08 6.66 8.07
C HIS A 298 -7.97 6.99 6.56
N THR A 299 -8.87 7.85 6.10
CA THR A 299 -8.79 8.49 4.79
C THR A 299 -7.46 9.21 4.66
N ARG A 300 -6.85 9.15 3.47
CA ARG A 300 -5.66 9.93 3.14
C ARG A 300 -5.97 11.39 3.50
N ARG A 301 -5.18 12.02 4.38
CA ARG A 301 -5.13 13.49 4.44
C ARG A 301 -4.72 13.92 3.03
N ARG A 302 -5.67 14.36 2.21
CA ARG A 302 -5.33 15.09 0.98
C ARG A 302 -4.42 16.22 1.44
N GLY A 303 -3.23 16.32 0.85
CA GLY A 303 -2.31 17.40 1.13
C GLY A 303 -2.99 18.73 0.81
N GLY A 304 -3.52 19.39 1.84
CA GLY A 304 -4.10 20.71 1.73
C GLY A 304 -2.97 21.72 1.58
N ALA A 305 -2.76 22.18 0.35
CA ALA A 305 -2.28 23.52 0.12
C ALA A 305 -3.47 24.47 0.35
N GLU A 306 -3.77 24.79 1.61
CA GLU A 306 -4.64 25.92 1.95
C GLU A 306 -4.28 26.43 3.34
N GLY A 307 -4.12 27.75 3.42
CA GLY A 307 -3.37 28.46 4.44
C GLY A 307 -3.95 28.38 5.84
N SER A 308 -3.03 28.35 6.81
CA SER A 308 -3.30 28.61 8.22
C SER A 308 -3.86 30.02 8.42
N GLY A 309 -5.11 30.12 8.84
CA GLY A 309 -5.72 31.36 9.31
C GLY A 309 -6.65 31.10 10.49
N GLY A 310 -6.28 31.62 11.67
CA GLY A 310 -7.21 32.12 12.67
C GLY A 310 -7.88 31.12 13.64
N ARG A 311 -7.44 31.14 14.91
CA ARG A 311 -8.21 30.69 16.07
C ARG A 311 -9.52 31.48 16.21
N ARG A 312 -10.60 30.82 16.65
CA ARG A 312 -11.38 31.22 17.84
C ARG A 312 -12.32 30.11 18.31
N SER A 313 -12.41 30.02 19.62
CA SER A 313 -13.31 29.23 20.46
C SER A 313 -14.75 29.72 20.38
N GLU A 314 -15.72 28.81 20.49
CA GLU A 314 -16.88 28.96 21.39
C GLU A 314 -17.68 27.66 21.51
N SER A 315 -18.37 27.57 22.64
CA SER A 315 -18.96 26.41 23.29
C SER A 315 -20.45 26.21 22.99
N SER A 316 -20.93 24.99 23.32
CA SER A 316 -22.29 24.61 23.75
C SER A 316 -23.47 24.84 22.79
N GLU A 317 -24.13 23.75 22.38
CA GLU A 317 -25.44 23.35 22.93
C GLU A 317 -25.95 22.05 22.29
N SER A 318 -26.39 21.12 23.14
CA SER A 318 -27.17 19.94 22.79
C SER A 318 -28.60 20.35 22.42
N LYS A 319 -29.10 19.94 21.26
CA LYS A 319 -30.52 19.60 21.08
C LYS A 319 -30.72 18.41 20.15
N ASP A 320 -31.31 17.41 20.77
CA ASP A 320 -32.06 16.28 20.26
C ASP A 320 -33.10 16.69 19.20
N THR A 321 -33.12 16.05 18.02
CA THR A 321 -34.33 15.39 17.48
C THR A 321 -34.15 14.77 16.08
N ARG A 322 -34.71 13.55 15.97
CA ARG A 322 -35.35 12.89 14.81
C ARG A 322 -34.50 12.27 13.71
N ALA A 323 -34.55 10.93 13.76
CA ALA A 323 -34.45 10.00 12.65
C ALA A 323 -35.19 10.45 11.39
N ARG A 324 -34.47 10.37 10.26
CA ARG A 324 -35.04 10.13 8.93
C ARG A 324 -34.22 9.03 8.28
N THR A 325 -34.86 7.87 8.18
CA THR A 325 -34.53 6.81 7.23
C THR A 325 -34.58 7.39 5.82
N THR A 326 -33.46 7.34 5.11
CA THR A 326 -33.43 7.44 3.65
C THR A 326 -32.78 6.16 3.16
N GLU A 327 -33.59 5.32 2.52
CA GLU A 327 -33.16 4.15 1.77
C GLU A 327 -32.28 4.64 0.63
N ALA A 328 -31.02 4.19 0.60
CA ALA A 328 -30.14 4.39 -0.53
C ALA A 328 -30.29 3.18 -1.46
N GLU A 329 -30.84 3.41 -2.64
CA GLU A 329 -30.84 2.45 -3.74
C GLU A 329 -29.40 2.08 -4.16
N PRO A 330 -29.15 0.84 -4.60
CA PRO A 330 -27.81 0.38 -4.97
C PRO A 330 -27.35 1.03 -6.29
N ASN A 331 -26.21 1.70 -6.24
CA ASN A 331 -25.50 2.18 -7.43
C ASN A 331 -24.92 0.98 -8.20
N PRO A 332 -25.16 0.82 -9.50
CA PRO A 332 -24.66 -0.32 -10.25
C PRO A 332 -23.14 -0.26 -10.48
N ALA A 333 -22.48 -1.37 -10.15
CA ALA A 333 -21.22 -1.88 -10.67
C ALA A 333 -20.07 -0.88 -10.91
N SER A 334 -19.25 -0.65 -9.87
CA SER A 334 -17.81 -0.43 -10.09
C SER A 334 -17.14 -1.79 -10.25
N GLY A 335 -17.05 -2.27 -11.49
CA GLY A 335 -16.30 -3.49 -11.82
C GLY A 335 -14.86 -3.36 -11.34
N GLY A 336 -14.51 -4.13 -10.31
CA GLY A 336 -13.15 -4.21 -9.81
C GLY A 336 -12.38 -5.23 -10.63
N SER A 337 -11.20 -4.87 -11.13
CA SER A 337 -10.29 -5.85 -11.73
C SER A 337 -9.48 -6.52 -10.61
N ARG A 338 -9.46 -7.85 -10.61
CA ARG A 338 -8.68 -8.65 -9.65
C ARG A 338 -7.62 -9.45 -10.39
N LEU A 339 -6.38 -9.33 -9.94
CA LEU A 339 -5.29 -10.18 -10.43
C LEU A 339 -5.39 -11.58 -9.84
N VAL A 340 -5.54 -12.59 -10.71
CA VAL A 340 -5.52 -14.01 -10.36
C VAL A 340 -4.22 -14.64 -10.85
N PRO A 341 -3.37 -15.19 -9.96
CA PRO A 341 -2.12 -15.84 -10.38
C PRO A 341 -2.37 -16.95 -11.40
N GLY A 342 -1.71 -16.87 -12.56
CA GLY A 342 -1.85 -17.82 -13.68
C GLY A 342 -2.97 -17.49 -14.69
N LEU A 343 -3.88 -16.56 -14.36
CA LEU A 343 -5.01 -16.16 -15.21
C LEU A 343 -4.97 -14.68 -15.62
N GLY A 344 -4.17 -13.86 -14.95
CA GLY A 344 -4.07 -12.42 -15.26
C GLY A 344 -5.15 -11.60 -14.57
N TRP A 345 -5.41 -10.40 -15.08
CA TRP A 345 -6.47 -9.54 -14.57
C TRP A 345 -7.82 -10.06 -15.07
N ILE A 346 -8.75 -10.24 -14.14
CA ILE A 346 -10.13 -10.62 -14.42
C ILE A 346 -11.00 -9.47 -13.94
N ASP A 347 -11.84 -8.93 -14.82
CA ASP A 347 -12.82 -7.92 -14.46
C ASP A 347 -14.02 -8.62 -13.80
N GLU A 348 -14.36 -8.22 -12.57
CA GLU A 348 -15.56 -8.70 -11.90
C GLU A 348 -16.78 -7.98 -12.52
N GLY A 349 -17.20 -8.42 -13.71
CA GLY A 349 -18.29 -7.77 -14.45
C GLY A 349 -18.80 -8.44 -15.73
N GLU A 350 -18.34 -9.66 -16.09
CA GLU A 350 -18.89 -10.43 -17.23
C GLU A 350 -19.50 -11.78 -16.80
#